data_AF-U5LVC9-F1
#
_entry.id   AF-U5LVC9-F1
#
_cell.length_a   1.000
_cell.length_b   1.000
_cell.length_c   1.000
_cell.angle_alpha   90.00
_cell.angle_beta   90.00
_cell.angle_gamma   90.00
#
_symmetry.space_group_name_H-M   'P 1'
#
loop_
_entity.id
_entity.type
_entity.pdbx_description
1 polymer ?
#
loop_
_entity_poly.entity_id
_entity_poly.type
_entity_poly.pdbx_seq_one_letter_code
_entity_poly.pdbx_strand_id
1 'polypeptide(L)'
;KAQDNADTVTFMFESPNHEKVSDYEMKLMNLDQEHLGIPETDYSCVVRMPSMEFARICRDLAQFSESMLICCTKEGVKFSASGDVGSANVKLAQTSSVDKEEEAVVIEMQEPVTLTFACRYLNAFTKASPLSGQVQLSMSAD
;
A
#
# COMPACT_ATOMS: atom_id res chain seq x y z
N LYS A 1 5.76 -18.28 21.33
CA LYS A 1 5.58 -17.40 22.51
C LYS A 1 6.97 -17.02 23.00
N ALA A 2 7.35 -15.75 22.94
CA ALA A 2 8.59 -15.28 23.57
C ALA A 2 8.25 -14.78 24.98
N GLN A 3 9.09 -15.10 25.97
CA GLN A 3 9.04 -14.50 27.31
C GLN A 3 9.76 -13.14 27.28
N ASP A 4 9.44 -12.23 28.20
CA ASP A 4 9.90 -10.83 28.22
C ASP A 4 11.44 -10.62 28.30
N ASN A 5 12.23 -11.69 28.49
CA ASN A 5 13.70 -11.68 28.50
C ASN A 5 14.30 -12.79 27.61
N ALA A 6 13.68 -13.08 26.46
CA ALA A 6 14.20 -14.09 25.55
C ALA A 6 15.44 -13.57 24.80
N ASP A 7 16.52 -14.36 24.74
CA ASP A 7 17.68 -14.05 23.88
C ASP A 7 17.44 -14.47 22.42
N THR A 8 16.47 -15.37 22.21
CA THR A 8 16.16 -15.96 20.91
C THR A 8 14.65 -16.10 20.71
N VAL A 9 14.25 -16.11 19.44
CA VAL A 9 12.90 -16.47 19.00
C VAL A 9 12.96 -17.77 18.21
N THR A 10 12.04 -18.67 18.51
CA THR A 10 11.91 -19.96 17.81
C THR A 10 10.66 -19.96 16.93
N PHE A 11 10.84 -20.31 15.65
CA PHE A 11 9.77 -20.57 14.70
C PHE A 11 9.72 -22.08 14.42
N MET A 12 8.61 -22.71 14.79
CA MET A 12 8.34 -24.11 14.49
C MET A 12 7.29 -24.17 13.38
N PHE A 13 7.63 -24.81 12.28
CA PHE A 13 6.72 -25.06 11.17
C PHE A 13 6.47 -26.56 11.06
N GLU A 14 5.21 -26.94 11.04
CA GLU A 14 4.78 -28.32 10.87
C GLU A 14 3.95 -28.44 9.59
N SER A 15 4.23 -29.45 8.77
CA SER A 15 3.45 -29.71 7.57
C SER A 15 2.04 -30.21 7.97
N PRO A 16 0.98 -29.90 7.20
CA PRO A 16 -0.37 -30.34 7.53
C PRO A 16 -0.56 -31.86 7.63
N ASN A 17 0.33 -32.63 6.99
CA ASN A 17 0.35 -34.09 7.04
C ASN A 17 1.26 -34.66 8.14
N HIS A 18 1.86 -33.81 8.99
CA HIS A 18 2.73 -34.19 10.12
C HIS A 18 4.04 -34.93 9.75
N GLU A 19 4.39 -35.04 8.47
CA GLU A 19 5.62 -35.73 8.04
C GLU A 19 6.88 -34.87 8.17
N LYS A 20 6.72 -33.55 8.28
CA LYS A 20 7.83 -32.60 8.36
C LYS A 20 7.59 -31.61 9.48
N VAL A 21 8.55 -31.54 10.39
CA VAL A 21 8.69 -30.46 11.37
C VAL A 21 10.01 -29.74 11.08
N SER A 22 10.00 -28.42 11.17
CA SER A 22 11.19 -27.59 10.97
C SER A 22 11.26 -26.51 12.04
N ASP A 23 12.35 -26.54 12.79
CA ASP A 23 12.64 -25.62 13.89
C ASP A 23 13.74 -24.65 13.49
N TYR A 24 13.44 -23.35 13.60
CA TYR A 24 14.38 -22.26 13.33
C TYR A 24 14.52 -21.41 14.58
N GLU A 25 15.75 -21.17 15.00
CA GLU A 25 16.06 -20.30 16.13
C GLU A 25 16.85 -19.08 15.63
N MET A 26 16.44 -17.89 16.07
CA MET A 26 17.05 -16.62 15.69
C MET A 26 17.36 -15.80 16.93
N LYS A 27 18.53 -15.15 16.96
CA LYS A 27 18.88 -14.23 18.06
C LYS A 27 18.04 -12.96 17.99
N LEU A 28 17.51 -12.53 19.13
CA LEU A 28 16.82 -11.26 19.26
C LEU A 28 17.84 -10.12 19.32
N MET A 29 17.40 -8.93 18.88
CA MET A 29 18.18 -7.70 18.92
C MET A 29 17.45 -6.70 19.81
N ASN A 30 18.21 -6.03 20.69
CA ASN A 30 17.67 -4.94 21.47
C ASN A 30 17.58 -3.70 20.58
N LEU A 31 16.35 -3.26 20.32
CA LEU A 31 16.06 -2.05 19.57
C LEU A 31 15.35 -1.08 20.52
N ASP A 32 15.82 0.16 20.56
CA ASP A 32 15.12 1.23 21.26
C ASP A 32 13.77 1.48 20.57
N GLN A 33 12.69 1.36 21.32
CA GLN A 33 11.33 1.58 20.80
C GLN A 33 10.90 3.01 21.10
N GLU A 34 10.86 3.84 20.08
CA GLU A 34 10.14 5.11 20.11
C GLU A 34 8.73 4.90 19.55
N HIS A 35 7.72 4.96 20.42
CA HIS A 35 6.33 4.89 20.00
C HIS A 35 5.83 6.28 19.60
N LEU A 36 5.56 6.46 18.32
CA LEU A 36 4.83 7.63 17.82
C LEU A 36 3.32 7.35 17.88
N GLY A 37 2.57 8.28 18.48
CA GLY A 37 1.12 8.26 18.42
C GLY A 37 0.63 8.62 17.02
N ILE A 38 -0.36 7.88 16.50
CA ILE A 38 -1.06 8.23 15.27
C ILE A 38 -2.33 9.00 15.67
N PRO A 39 -2.49 10.28 15.28
CA PRO A 39 -3.70 11.02 15.58
C PRO A 39 -4.89 10.52 14.75
N GLU A 40 -6.10 10.77 15.24
CA GLU A 40 -7.28 10.66 14.39
C GLU A 40 -7.24 11.80 13.36
N THR A 41 -7.46 11.49 12.09
CA THR A 41 -7.37 12.44 10.98
C THR A 41 -8.54 12.26 10.06
N ASP A 42 -9.27 13.34 9.80
CA ASP A 42 -10.30 13.38 8.77
C ASP A 42 -9.62 13.51 7.40
N TYR A 43 -9.97 12.62 6.47
CA TYR A 43 -9.39 12.62 5.13
C TYR A 43 -10.35 13.26 4.13
N SER A 44 -9.84 14.19 3.32
CA SER A 44 -10.60 14.85 2.26
C SER A 44 -11.03 13.86 1.17
N CYS A 45 -10.25 12.81 0.93
CA CYS A 45 -10.56 11.75 -0.01
C CYS A 45 -10.06 10.38 0.45
N VAL A 46 -10.90 9.36 0.29
CA VAL A 46 -10.56 7.95 0.50
C VAL A 46 -10.83 7.19 -0.80
N VAL A 47 -9.80 6.54 -1.34
CA VAL A 47 -9.91 5.72 -2.54
C VAL A 47 -9.59 4.26 -2.23
N ARG A 48 -10.48 3.35 -2.61
CA ARG A 48 -10.26 1.90 -2.53
C ARG A 48 -10.19 1.35 -3.95
N MET A 49 -9.16 0.54 -4.23
CA MET A 49 -8.94 -0.04 -5.56
C MET A 49 -8.20 -1.37 -5.46
N PRO A 50 -8.14 -2.17 -6.53
CA PRO A 50 -7.38 -3.42 -6.53
C PRO A 50 -5.89 -3.18 -6.22
N SER A 51 -5.35 -3.91 -5.25
CA SER A 51 -3.96 -3.72 -4.76
C SER A 51 -2.92 -4.02 -5.84
N MET A 52 -3.21 -4.97 -6.73
CA MET A 52 -2.35 -5.34 -7.86
C MET A 52 -2.36 -4.29 -8.98
N GLU A 53 -3.48 -3.59 -9.17
CA GLU A 53 -3.57 -2.49 -10.13
C GLU A 53 -2.73 -1.31 -9.66
N PHE A 54 -2.91 -0.90 -8.40
CA PHE A 54 -2.10 0.14 -7.79
C PHE A 54 -0.59 -0.18 -7.82
N ALA A 55 -0.22 -1.43 -7.55
CA ALA A 55 1.17 -1.90 -7.64
C ALA A 55 1.74 -1.79 -9.06
N ARG A 56 0.95 -2.10 -10.09
CA ARG A 56 1.35 -1.96 -11.49
C ARG A 56 1.56 -0.48 -11.82
N ILE A 57 0.59 0.38 -11.49
CA ILE A 57 0.67 1.82 -11.71
C ILE A 57 1.94 2.41 -11.08
N CYS A 58 2.24 2.10 -9.81
CA CYS A 58 3.43 2.61 -9.13
C CYS A 58 4.74 2.15 -9.80
N ARG A 59 4.80 0.92 -10.30
CA ARG A 59 5.98 0.37 -10.98
C ARG A 59 6.20 1.02 -12.34
N ASP A 60 5.12 1.17 -13.10
CA ASP A 60 5.16 1.69 -14.47
C ASP A 60 5.48 3.19 -14.47
N LEU A 61 4.83 3.98 -13.60
CA LEU A 61 5.06 5.42 -13.52
C LEU A 61 6.45 5.77 -12.96
N ALA A 62 7.04 4.90 -12.13
CA ALA A 62 8.40 5.06 -11.65
C ALA A 62 9.47 5.00 -12.77
N GLN A 63 9.12 4.48 -13.96
CA GLN A 63 10.02 4.51 -15.12
C GLN A 63 10.11 5.92 -15.75
N PHE A 64 9.14 6.80 -15.47
CA PHE A 64 9.06 8.14 -16.07
C PHE A 64 9.54 9.24 -15.13
N SER A 65 9.35 9.08 -13.82
CA SER A 65 9.75 10.08 -12.81
C SER A 65 9.94 9.46 -11.44
N GLU A 66 10.82 10.05 -10.63
CA GLU A 66 10.98 9.68 -9.21
C GLU A 66 9.79 10.13 -8.36
N SER A 67 8.95 11.02 -8.88
CA SER A 67 7.76 11.55 -8.21
C SER A 67 6.49 11.23 -9.00
N MET A 68 5.44 10.83 -8.28
CA MET A 68 4.11 10.56 -8.82
C MET A 68 3.11 11.54 -8.22
N LEU A 69 2.39 12.24 -9.08
CA LEU A 69 1.23 13.07 -8.73
C LEU A 69 -0.01 12.19 -8.68
N ILE A 70 -0.75 12.24 -7.58
CA ILE A 70 -2.04 11.58 -7.39
C ILE A 70 -3.11 12.67 -7.26
N CYS A 71 -4.06 12.69 -8.17
CA CYS A 71 -5.15 13.66 -8.23
C CYS A 71 -6.49 12.93 -8.11
N CYS A 72 -7.26 13.23 -7.07
CA CYS A 72 -8.62 12.71 -6.89
C CYS A 72 -9.65 13.79 -7.16
N THR A 73 -10.63 13.43 -7.99
CA THR A 73 -11.76 14.27 -8.39
C THR A 73 -13.03 13.42 -8.41
N LYS A 74 -14.19 14.06 -8.62
CA LYS A 74 -15.48 13.34 -8.79
C LYS A 74 -15.47 12.36 -9.97
N GLU A 75 -14.59 12.57 -10.96
CA GLU A 75 -14.52 11.74 -12.15
C GLU A 75 -13.63 10.50 -12.00
N GLY A 76 -12.88 10.41 -10.90
CA GLY A 76 -11.89 9.35 -10.71
C GLY A 76 -10.61 9.82 -10.03
N VAL A 77 -9.72 8.85 -9.81
CA VAL A 77 -8.33 9.07 -9.39
C VAL A 77 -7.42 9.01 -10.61
N LYS A 78 -6.52 9.98 -10.72
CA LYS A 78 -5.51 10.09 -11.76
C LYS A 78 -4.11 10.03 -11.15
N PHE A 79 -3.27 9.16 -11.69
CA PHE A 79 -1.86 9.05 -11.40
C PHE A 79 -1.07 9.64 -12.56
N SER A 80 -0.06 10.47 -12.28
CA SER A 80 0.74 11.13 -13.31
C SER A 80 2.21 11.18 -12.91
N ALA A 81 3.08 10.94 -13.87
CA ALA A 81 4.53 11.08 -13.73
C ALA A 81 5.07 11.77 -14.97
N SER A 82 6.00 12.72 -14.80
CA SER A 82 6.64 13.44 -15.89
C SER A 82 8.12 13.60 -15.60
N GLY A 83 8.95 13.27 -16.58
CA GLY A 83 10.40 13.40 -16.52
C GLY A 83 11.01 13.46 -17.92
N ASP A 84 12.33 13.26 -18.01
CA ASP A 84 13.09 13.53 -19.24
C ASP A 84 12.69 12.65 -20.43
N VAL A 85 12.26 11.41 -20.16
CA VAL A 85 11.84 10.44 -21.18
C VAL A 85 10.41 10.72 -21.68
N GLY A 86 9.62 11.49 -20.92
CA GLY A 86 8.25 11.86 -21.27
C GLY A 86 7.30 11.86 -20.08
N SER A 87 6.00 11.77 -20.37
CA SER A 87 4.94 11.79 -19.35
C SER A 87 4.03 10.57 -19.45
N ALA A 88 3.66 10.00 -18.30
CA ALA A 88 2.69 8.92 -18.16
C ALA A 88 1.49 9.37 -17.33
N ASN A 89 0.28 8.96 -17.74
CA ASN A 89 -0.97 9.27 -17.06
C ASN A 89 -1.86 8.02 -17.03
N VAL A 90 -2.36 7.66 -15.85
CA VAL A 90 -3.34 6.57 -15.67
C VAL A 90 -4.54 7.12 -14.89
N LYS A 91 -5.76 6.92 -15.38
CA LYS A 91 -7.00 7.35 -14.70
C LYS A 91 -7.85 6.11 -14.40
N LEU A 92 -8.26 5.97 -13.15
CA LEU A 92 -9.25 4.98 -12.72
C LEU A 92 -10.55 5.72 -12.40
N ALA A 93 -11.62 5.36 -13.11
CA ALA A 93 -12.96 5.86 -12.83
C ALA A 93 -13.62 5.03 -11.72
N GLN A 94 -14.53 5.65 -10.97
CA GLN A 94 -15.35 4.92 -10.01
C GLN A 94 -16.19 3.86 -10.75
N THR A 95 -16.18 2.64 -10.23
CA THR A 95 -16.96 1.54 -10.80
C THR A 95 -18.41 1.60 -10.29
N SER A 96 -19.39 1.48 -11.18
CA SER A 96 -20.82 1.51 -10.84
C SER A 96 -21.41 0.13 -10.51
N SER A 97 -20.88 -0.93 -11.11
CA SER A 97 -21.27 -2.33 -10.87
C SER A 97 -20.08 -3.22 -11.21
N VAL A 98 -19.66 -4.06 -10.26
CA VAL A 98 -18.67 -5.11 -10.48
C VAL A 98 -19.20 -6.42 -9.91
N ASP A 99 -18.89 -7.54 -10.56
CA ASP A 99 -19.31 -8.86 -10.11
C ASP A 99 -18.59 -9.28 -8.83
N LYS A 100 -17.38 -8.77 -8.62
CA LYS A 100 -16.58 -8.98 -7.41
C LYS A 100 -16.15 -7.65 -6.81
N GLU A 101 -16.45 -7.44 -5.54
CA GLU A 101 -16.11 -6.21 -4.82
C GLU A 101 -14.60 -5.92 -4.84
N GLU A 102 -13.76 -6.96 -4.82
CA GLU A 102 -12.30 -6.84 -4.87
C GLU A 102 -11.76 -6.18 -6.15
N GLU A 103 -12.54 -6.19 -7.23
CA GLU A 103 -12.23 -5.55 -8.51
C GLU A 103 -12.74 -4.09 -8.58
N ALA A 104 -13.54 -3.65 -7.59
CA ALA A 104 -14.14 -2.31 -7.57
C ALA A 104 -13.11 -1.20 -7.36
N VAL A 105 -13.39 -0.04 -7.95
CA VAL A 105 -12.78 1.24 -7.59
C VAL A 105 -13.85 2.09 -6.92
N VAL A 106 -13.68 2.35 -5.62
CA VAL A 106 -14.60 3.13 -4.80
C VAL A 106 -13.90 4.42 -4.37
N ILE A 107 -14.59 5.55 -4.53
CA ILE A 107 -14.06 6.87 -4.22
C ILE A 107 -15.06 7.57 -3.30
N GLU A 108 -14.62 7.84 -2.07
CA GLU A 108 -15.32 8.68 -1.12
C GLU A 108 -14.59 10.02 -1.07
N MET A 109 -15.26 11.09 -1.50
CA MET A 109 -14.61 12.39 -1.66
C MET A 109 -15.46 13.50 -1.06
N GLN A 110 -14.88 14.20 -0.08
CA GLN A 110 -15.40 15.47 0.43
C GLN A 110 -14.88 16.62 -0.43
N GLU A 111 -13.57 16.64 -0.68
CA GLU A 111 -12.89 17.68 -1.46
C GLU A 111 -11.88 17.06 -2.45
N PRO A 112 -11.66 17.67 -3.62
CA PRO A 112 -10.60 17.24 -4.54
C PRO A 112 -9.22 17.37 -3.90
N VAL A 113 -8.38 16.35 -4.07
CA VAL A 113 -7.02 16.32 -3.50
C VAL A 113 -6.01 16.10 -4.61
N THR A 114 -4.90 16.83 -4.57
CA THR A 114 -3.76 16.62 -5.45
C THR A 114 -2.48 16.63 -4.64
N LEU A 115 -1.78 15.50 -4.60
CA LEU A 115 -0.57 15.30 -3.80
C LEU A 115 0.54 14.67 -4.65
N THR A 116 1.79 14.98 -4.30
CA THR A 116 2.98 14.41 -4.96
C THR A 116 3.71 13.52 -3.97
N PHE A 117 4.01 12.29 -4.39
CA PHE A 117 4.71 11.30 -3.58
C PHE A 117 5.93 10.76 -4.30
N ALA A 118 6.99 10.43 -3.56
CA ALA A 118 8.14 9.75 -4.14
C ALA A 118 7.81 8.29 -4.47
N CYS A 119 8.03 7.89 -5.73
CA CYS A 119 7.75 6.55 -6.26
C CYS A 119 8.47 5.45 -5.47
N ARG A 120 9.64 5.75 -4.89
CA ARG A 120 10.40 4.81 -4.05
C ARG A 120 9.59 4.28 -2.87
N TYR A 121 8.86 5.15 -2.18
CA TYR A 121 8.05 4.74 -1.02
C TYR A 121 6.79 4.00 -1.45
N LEU A 122 6.12 4.49 -2.51
CA LEU A 122 4.94 3.84 -3.06
C LEU A 122 5.24 2.40 -3.51
N ASN A 123 6.38 2.18 -4.18
CA ASN A 123 6.85 0.85 -4.56
C ASN A 123 7.27 -0.02 -3.36
N ALA A 124 7.67 0.58 -2.23
CA ALA A 124 7.92 -0.18 -1.02
C ALA A 124 6.59 -0.66 -0.39
N PHE A 125 5.57 0.19 -0.36
CA PHE A 125 4.25 -0.15 0.17
C PHE A 125 3.54 -1.23 -0.65
N THR A 126 3.67 -1.22 -1.98
CA THR A 126 3.03 -2.21 -2.86
C THR A 126 3.60 -3.63 -2.74
N LYS A 127 4.69 -3.84 -1.99
CA LYS A 127 5.13 -5.18 -1.59
C LYS A 127 4.11 -5.91 -0.70
N ALA A 128 3.22 -5.16 -0.06
CA ALA A 128 2.14 -5.69 0.75
C ALA A 128 0.91 -6.17 -0.05
N SER A 129 0.86 -5.98 -1.39
CA SER A 129 -0.29 -6.38 -2.21
C SER A 129 -0.75 -7.84 -2.04
N PRO A 130 0.12 -8.84 -1.76
CA PRO A 130 -0.33 -10.21 -1.48
C PRO A 130 -1.16 -10.37 -0.18
N LEU A 131 -1.18 -9.38 0.72
CA LEU A 131 -1.93 -9.44 1.98
C LEU A 131 -3.43 -9.12 1.81
N SER A 132 -3.82 -8.41 0.74
CA SER A 132 -5.20 -7.98 0.51
C SER A 132 -5.45 -7.74 -0.98
N GLY A 133 -6.61 -8.17 -1.48
CA GLY A 133 -7.05 -7.90 -2.86
C GLY A 133 -7.26 -6.41 -3.15
N GLN A 134 -7.49 -5.59 -2.12
CA GLN A 134 -7.65 -4.14 -2.24
C GLN A 134 -6.65 -3.35 -1.39
N VAL A 135 -6.37 -2.13 -1.85
CA VAL A 135 -5.62 -1.09 -1.13
C VAL A 135 -6.51 0.13 -0.94
N GLN A 136 -6.34 0.81 0.19
CA GLN A 136 -7.00 2.08 0.49
C GLN A 136 -5.98 3.20 0.57
N LEU A 137 -6.22 4.30 -0.14
CA LEU A 137 -5.47 5.55 -0.06
C LEU A 137 -6.34 6.59 0.63
N SER A 138 -5.94 7.00 1.82
CA SER A 138 -6.58 8.08 2.58
C SER A 138 -5.72 9.33 2.46
N MET A 139 -6.26 10.41 1.87
CA MET A 139 -5.50 11.60 1.48
C MET A 139 -6.17 12.89 1.96
N SER A 140 -5.37 13.79 2.50
CA SER A 140 -5.69 15.16 2.91
C SER A 140 -4.57 16.08 2.41
N ALA A 141 -4.89 17.32 2.05
CA ALA A 141 -3.89 18.33 1.69
C ALA A 141 -3.19 18.93 2.93
N ASP A 142 -3.83 18.76 4.09
CA ASP A 142 -3.38 19.22 5.42
C ASP A 142 -2.90 18.04 6.27
#